data_AF-A0A7H0GX03-F1
#
_entry.id   AF-A0A7H0GX03-F1
#
_cell.length_a   1.000
_cell.length_b   1.000
_cell.length_c   1.000
_cell.angle_alpha   90.00
_cell.angle_beta   90.00
_cell.angle_gamma   90.00
#
_symmetry.space_group_name_H-M   'P 1'
#
loop_
_entity.id
_entity.type
_entity.pdbx_description
1 polymer ?
#
loop_
_entity_poly.entity_id
_entity_poly.type
_entity_poly.pdbx_seq_one_letter_code
_entity_poly.pdbx_strand_id
1 'polypeptide(L)'
;MRVPATPVAIVDAWRGPLQADLAATMGDFVIRKKDGMPAYQVASLVDDLRLGTTLIVRGEDLLPSTAAQLFLASQLPTTAGFAHAQFIHHGLLLGAGGQKLSKSQQQPLDRGIVGATNSPRVVYAAVAELLALSTAAGESLAALQQAFTDSGVGGAV
;
A
#
# COMPACT_ATOMS: atom_id res chain seq x y z
N MET A 1 -0.85 22.01 -3.45
CA MET A 1 -0.46 21.59 -4.80
C MET A 1 -1.70 21.67 -5.64
N ARG A 2 -1.66 22.41 -6.75
CA ARG A 2 -2.78 22.39 -7.69
C ARG A 2 -2.68 21.14 -8.55
N VAL A 3 -3.77 20.39 -8.66
CA VAL A 3 -3.82 19.17 -9.48
C VAL A 3 -4.49 19.48 -10.82
N PRO A 4 -3.86 19.18 -11.96
CA PRO A 4 -4.49 19.32 -13.26
C PRO A 4 -5.52 18.21 -13.49
N ALA A 5 -6.46 18.41 -14.41
CA ALA A 5 -7.44 17.39 -14.81
C ALA A 5 -6.84 16.24 -15.67
N THR A 6 -5.53 16.04 -15.60
CA THR A 6 -4.82 15.02 -16.37
C THR A 6 -4.67 13.77 -15.50
N PRO A 7 -5.08 12.59 -16.00
CA PRO A 7 -4.85 11.34 -15.29
C PRO A 7 -3.37 11.06 -15.04
N VAL A 8 -3.07 10.47 -13.90
CA VAL A 8 -1.72 10.02 -13.53
C VAL A 8 -1.63 8.51 -13.77
N ALA A 9 -0.65 8.10 -14.57
CA ALA A 9 -0.36 6.70 -14.80
C ALA A 9 0.32 6.08 -13.56
N ILE A 10 -0.14 4.89 -13.17
CA ILE A 10 0.49 4.06 -12.14
C ILE A 10 0.78 2.70 -12.77
N VAL A 11 1.99 2.19 -12.63
CA VAL A 11 2.32 0.81 -12.99
C VAL A 11 2.38 0.01 -11.69
N ASP A 12 1.39 -0.86 -11.48
CA ASP A 12 1.32 -1.73 -10.32
C ASP A 12 1.68 -3.17 -10.73
N ALA A 13 2.56 -3.83 -9.97
CA ALA A 13 3.05 -5.15 -10.31
C ALA A 13 1.97 -6.25 -10.21
N TRP A 14 0.94 -6.08 -9.37
CA TRP A 14 -0.14 -7.06 -9.22
C TRP A 14 -1.40 -6.68 -10.02
N ARG A 15 -1.67 -5.38 -10.20
CA ARG A 15 -2.87 -4.89 -10.87
C ARG A 15 -2.64 -4.47 -12.33
N GLY A 16 -1.38 -4.38 -12.75
CA GLY A 16 -1.00 -3.86 -14.05
C GLY A 16 -1.11 -2.33 -14.15
N PRO A 17 -1.16 -1.78 -15.37
CA PRO A 17 -1.28 -0.35 -15.61
C PRO A 17 -2.64 0.20 -15.14
N LEU A 18 -2.60 1.27 -14.36
CA LEU A 18 -3.76 2.00 -13.85
C LEU A 18 -3.67 3.48 -14.25
N GLN A 19 -4.83 4.12 -14.37
CA GLN A 19 -4.94 5.57 -14.56
C GLN A 19 -5.75 6.14 -13.40
N ALA A 20 -5.16 7.05 -12.64
CA ALA A 20 -5.81 7.72 -11.53
C ALA A 20 -6.21 9.13 -11.94
N ASP A 21 -7.51 9.43 -11.87
CA ASP A 21 -7.99 10.81 -11.88
C ASP A 21 -7.71 11.43 -10.51
N LEU A 22 -6.54 12.06 -10.40
CA LEU A 22 -6.09 12.65 -9.14
C LEU A 22 -6.97 13.84 -8.71
N ALA A 23 -7.52 14.58 -9.68
CA ALA A 23 -8.43 15.69 -9.38
C ALA A 23 -9.74 15.19 -8.76
N ALA A 24 -10.29 14.09 -9.27
CA ALA A 24 -11.51 13.48 -8.72
C ALA A 24 -11.26 12.75 -7.39
N THR A 25 -10.12 12.09 -7.23
CA THR A 25 -9.85 11.22 -6.07
C THR A 25 -9.26 11.95 -4.86
N MET A 26 -8.44 12.97 -5.08
CA MET A 26 -7.77 13.72 -4.00
C MET A 26 -7.97 15.24 -4.10
N GLY A 27 -8.10 15.77 -5.32
CA GLY A 27 -8.15 17.21 -5.57
C GLY A 27 -6.85 17.92 -5.17
N ASP A 28 -6.94 19.22 -4.94
CA ASP A 28 -5.80 20.02 -4.47
C ASP A 28 -5.36 19.57 -3.06
N PHE A 29 -4.12 19.09 -2.94
CA PHE A 29 -3.59 18.58 -1.67
C PHE A 29 -2.52 19.49 -1.06
N VAL A 30 -2.42 19.47 0.26
CA VAL A 30 -1.42 20.24 1.02
C VAL A 30 -0.04 19.63 0.83
N ILE A 31 0.98 20.46 0.56
CA ILE A 31 2.40 20.04 0.49
C ILE A 31 3.21 20.50 1.71
N ARG A 32 2.76 21.56 2.37
CA ARG A 32 3.35 22.11 3.59
C ARG A 32 2.24 22.50 4.54
N LYS A 33 2.30 22.00 5.78
CA LYS A 33 1.34 22.28 6.83
C LYS A 33 1.54 23.69 7.40
N LYS A 34 0.55 24.17 8.17
CA LYS A 34 0.59 25.50 8.81
C LYS A 34 1.76 25.67 9.79
N ASP A 35 2.17 24.58 10.43
CA ASP A 35 3.32 24.51 11.35
C ASP A 35 4.68 24.52 10.62
N GLY A 36 4.68 24.62 9.29
CA GLY A 36 5.88 24.66 8.47
C GLY A 36 6.44 23.29 8.09
N MET A 37 5.93 22.19 8.66
CA MET A 37 6.37 20.83 8.37
C MET A 37 5.84 20.35 7.01
N PRO A 38 6.56 19.42 6.33
CA PRO A 38 6.06 18.80 5.12
C PRO A 38 4.76 18.03 5.40
N ALA A 39 3.84 18.06 4.43
CA ALA A 39 2.67 17.20 4.45
C ALA A 39 3.04 15.78 4.03
N TYR A 40 2.14 14.82 4.29
CA TYR A 40 2.39 13.39 4.07
C TYR A 40 2.93 13.06 2.67
N GLN A 41 2.34 13.63 1.61
CA GLN A 41 2.75 13.31 0.24
C GLN A 41 4.19 13.74 -0.08
N VAL A 42 4.65 14.83 0.53
CA VAL A 42 6.05 15.29 0.38
C VAL A 42 6.97 14.44 1.25
N ALA A 43 6.60 14.26 2.52
CA ALA A 43 7.44 13.54 3.49
C ALA A 43 7.70 12.09 3.04
N SER A 44 6.64 11.35 2.69
CA SER A 44 6.75 9.96 2.24
C SER A 44 7.62 9.84 0.99
N LEU A 45 7.36 10.65 -0.03
CA LEU A 45 8.12 10.63 -1.29
C LEU A 45 9.60 10.93 -1.07
N VAL A 46 9.92 11.95 -0.27
CA VAL A 46 11.31 12.34 -0.01
C VAL A 46 12.03 11.29 0.84
N ASP A 47 11.36 10.70 1.83
CA ASP A 47 11.96 9.64 2.64
C ASP A 47 12.20 8.37 1.82
N ASP A 48 11.28 7.95 0.95
CA ASP A 48 11.48 6.80 0.05
C ASP A 48 12.68 7.01 -0.87
N LEU A 49 12.80 8.20 -1.45
CA LEU A 49 13.97 8.58 -2.26
C LEU A 49 15.26 8.59 -1.45
N ARG A 50 15.25 9.18 -0.24
CA ARG A 50 16.43 9.29 0.62
C ARG A 50 16.93 7.93 1.09
N LEU A 51 16.00 7.01 1.37
CA LEU A 51 16.31 5.67 1.85
C LEU A 51 16.60 4.69 0.72
N GLY A 52 16.41 5.09 -0.54
CA GLY A 52 16.63 4.22 -1.70
C GLY A 52 15.60 3.12 -1.82
N THR A 53 14.35 3.36 -1.39
CA THR A 53 13.26 2.40 -1.49
C THR A 53 12.93 2.14 -2.97
N THR A 54 13.11 0.90 -3.42
CA THR A 54 12.84 0.50 -4.82
C THR A 54 11.52 -0.25 -4.99
N LEU A 55 10.96 -0.79 -3.91
CA LEU A 55 9.69 -1.53 -3.88
C LEU A 55 8.80 -0.97 -2.78
N ILE A 56 7.62 -0.50 -3.15
CA ILE A 56 6.61 0.05 -2.26
C ILE A 56 5.39 -0.87 -2.27
N VAL A 57 5.26 -1.66 -1.20
CA VAL A 57 4.09 -2.54 -0.96
C VAL A 57 3.16 -1.85 0.05
N ARG A 58 1.91 -1.60 -0.33
CA ARG A 58 0.92 -0.91 0.52
C ARG A 58 -0.51 -1.30 0.19
N GLY A 59 -1.48 -0.86 1.00
CA GLY A 59 -2.90 -1.11 0.75
C GLY A 59 -3.44 -0.32 -0.44
N GLU A 60 -4.43 -0.87 -1.15
CA GLU A 60 -5.10 -0.22 -2.29
C GLU A 60 -5.77 1.11 -1.96
N ASP A 61 -6.09 1.36 -0.69
CA ASP A 61 -6.60 2.64 -0.23
C ASP A 61 -5.59 3.79 -0.37
N LEU A 62 -4.31 3.47 -0.57
CA LEU A 62 -3.24 4.44 -0.81
C LEU A 62 -2.98 4.71 -2.31
N LEU A 63 -3.76 4.12 -3.23
CA LEU A 63 -3.66 4.44 -4.67
C LEU A 63 -3.73 5.95 -4.98
N PRO A 64 -4.65 6.74 -4.36
CA PRO A 64 -4.64 8.20 -4.57
C PRO A 64 -3.35 8.87 -4.09
N SER A 65 -2.72 8.36 -3.03
CA SER A 65 -1.42 8.86 -2.57
C SER A 65 -0.32 8.50 -3.54
N THR A 66 -0.34 7.31 -4.15
CA THR A 66 0.58 6.93 -5.24
C THR A 66 0.50 7.92 -6.39
N ALA A 67 -0.71 8.21 -6.87
CA ALA A 67 -0.90 9.20 -7.93
C ALA A 67 -0.39 10.59 -7.52
N ALA A 68 -0.69 11.03 -6.29
CA ALA A 68 -0.23 12.33 -5.79
C ALA A 68 1.30 12.42 -5.70
N GLN A 69 1.96 11.35 -5.26
CA GLN A 69 3.42 11.26 -5.12
C GLN A 69 4.09 11.18 -6.49
N LEU A 70 3.59 10.38 -7.43
CA LEU A 70 4.10 10.33 -8.80
C LEU A 70 3.93 11.66 -9.52
N PHE A 71 2.77 12.32 -9.36
CA PHE A 71 2.55 13.66 -9.88
C PHE A 71 3.51 14.65 -9.23
N LEU A 72 3.67 14.65 -7.91
CA LEU A 72 4.64 15.52 -7.25
C LEU A 72 6.07 15.27 -7.75
N ALA A 73 6.45 14.00 -7.92
CA ALA A 73 7.75 13.58 -8.41
C ALA A 73 8.05 14.15 -9.81
N SER A 74 7.05 14.21 -10.69
CA SER A 74 7.21 14.72 -12.05
C SER A 74 7.41 16.24 -12.11
N GLN A 75 7.09 16.96 -11.04
CA GLN A 75 7.18 18.42 -11.00
C GLN A 75 8.58 18.92 -10.62
N LEU A 76 9.44 18.05 -10.08
CA LEU A 76 10.79 18.42 -9.62
C LEU A 76 11.82 17.40 -10.16
N PRO A 77 12.83 17.84 -10.93
CA PRO A 77 13.85 16.92 -11.47
C PRO A 77 14.59 16.10 -10.40
N THR A 78 14.78 16.67 -9.21
CA THR A 78 15.45 15.99 -8.08
C THR A 78 14.68 14.81 -7.52
N THR A 79 13.39 14.67 -7.83
CA THR A 79 12.53 13.59 -7.35
C THR A 79 12.13 12.59 -8.44
N ALA A 80 12.64 12.76 -9.66
CA ALA A 80 12.29 11.92 -10.81
C ALA A 80 12.56 10.42 -10.58
N GLY A 81 13.54 10.08 -9.75
CA GLY A 81 13.85 8.69 -9.39
C GLY A 81 12.69 7.93 -8.72
N PHE A 82 11.73 8.64 -8.13
CA PHE A 82 10.57 8.01 -7.48
C PHE A 82 9.68 7.26 -8.48
N ALA A 83 9.65 7.72 -9.73
CA ALA A 83 8.92 7.05 -10.81
C ALA A 83 9.50 5.68 -11.20
N HIS A 84 10.72 5.35 -10.75
CA HIS A 84 11.34 4.04 -10.97
C HIS A 84 11.04 3.03 -9.85
N ALA A 85 10.38 3.44 -8.77
CA ALA A 85 9.94 2.51 -7.74
C ALA A 85 8.86 1.57 -8.30
N GLN A 86 8.92 0.31 -7.92
CA GLN A 86 7.86 -0.66 -8.18
C GLN A 86 6.78 -0.54 -7.11
N PHE A 87 5.52 -0.61 -7.52
CA PHE A 87 4.38 -0.51 -6.61
C PHE A 87 3.59 -1.82 -6.58
N ILE A 88 3.19 -2.23 -5.38
CA ILE A 88 2.17 -3.26 -5.16
C ILE A 88 1.10 -2.69 -4.24
N HIS A 89 -0.15 -2.71 -4.71
CA HIS A 89 -1.33 -2.36 -3.93
C HIS A 89 -2.13 -3.61 -3.56
N HIS A 90 -1.88 -4.14 -2.36
CA HIS A 90 -2.61 -5.31 -1.85
C HIS A 90 -4.05 -4.94 -1.47
N GLY A 91 -4.95 -5.94 -1.52
CA GLY A 91 -6.35 -5.77 -1.12
C GLY A 91 -6.50 -5.43 0.36
N LEU A 92 -7.65 -4.85 0.72
CA LEU A 92 -7.96 -4.53 2.11
C LEU A 92 -8.47 -5.76 2.86
N LEU A 93 -8.12 -5.86 4.15
CA LEU A 93 -8.73 -6.83 5.03
C LEU A 93 -10.18 -6.43 5.33
N LEU A 94 -11.10 -7.35 5.08
CA LEU A 94 -12.52 -7.17 5.31
C LEU A 94 -12.94 -7.92 6.58
N GLY A 95 -13.86 -7.34 7.34
CA GLY A 95 -14.51 -8.00 8.46
C GLY A 95 -15.56 -9.01 7.98
N ALA A 96 -16.16 -9.75 8.92
CA ALA A 96 -17.16 -10.77 8.62
C ALA A 96 -18.41 -10.27 7.87
N GLY A 97 -18.67 -8.96 7.87
CA GLY A 97 -19.76 -8.32 7.13
C GLY A 97 -19.33 -7.68 5.80
N GLY A 98 -18.10 -7.94 5.32
CA GLY A 98 -17.56 -7.35 4.09
C GLY A 98 -17.09 -5.90 4.20
N GLN A 99 -17.15 -5.30 5.39
CA GLN A 99 -16.68 -3.94 5.65
C GLN A 99 -15.16 -3.89 5.82
N LYS A 100 -14.51 -2.83 5.32
CA LYS A 100 -13.09 -2.56 5.58
C LYS A 100 -12.82 -2.52 7.09
N LEU A 101 -11.86 -3.30 7.56
CA LEU A 101 -11.40 -3.21 8.95
C LEU A 101 -10.71 -1.86 9.18
N SER A 102 -11.08 -1.18 10.27
CA SER A 102 -10.48 0.09 10.65
C SER A 102 -10.06 0.11 12.11
N LYS A 103 -8.96 0.81 12.41
CA LYS A 103 -8.47 0.97 13.79
C LYS A 103 -9.48 1.68 14.69
N SER A 104 -10.34 2.54 14.15
CA SER A 104 -11.38 3.24 14.93
C SER A 104 -12.52 2.32 15.38
N GLN A 105 -12.68 1.15 14.77
CA GLN A 105 -13.63 0.12 15.18
C GLN A 105 -13.03 -0.84 16.22
N GLN A 106 -11.72 -0.76 16.49
CA GLN A 106 -11.07 -1.57 17.49
C GLN A 106 -11.26 -0.96 18.88
N GLN A 107 -11.67 -1.77 19.85
CA GLN A 107 -11.77 -1.36 21.24
C GLN A 107 -10.35 -1.19 21.83
N PRO A 108 -10.10 -0.19 22.69
CA PRO A 108 -8.76 0.08 23.24
C PRO A 108 -8.09 -1.09 23.99
N LEU A 109 -8.87 -2.10 24.39
CA LEU A 109 -8.42 -3.28 25.13
C LEU A 109 -8.34 -4.55 24.27
N ASP A 110 -8.60 -4.43 22.97
CA ASP A 110 -8.51 -5.56 22.06
C ASP A 110 -7.04 -6.00 21.95
N ARG A 111 -6.75 -7.23 22.38
CA ARG A 111 -5.40 -7.83 22.29
C ARG A 111 -5.04 -8.19 20.85
N GLY A 112 -5.94 -7.93 19.90
CA GLY A 112 -5.81 -8.30 18.51
C GLY A 112 -5.93 -9.80 18.32
N ILE A 113 -6.01 -10.21 17.06
CA ILE A 113 -6.29 -11.60 16.70
C ILE A 113 -5.20 -12.58 17.19
N VAL A 114 -3.94 -12.13 17.27
CA VAL A 114 -2.83 -12.93 17.80
C VAL A 114 -2.94 -13.08 19.32
N GLY A 115 -3.28 -12.01 20.04
CA GLY A 115 -3.45 -12.08 21.50
C GLY A 115 -4.69 -12.87 21.92
N ALA A 116 -5.73 -12.90 21.09
CA ALA A 116 -6.93 -13.70 21.31
C ALA A 116 -6.71 -15.20 21.05
N THR A 117 -5.95 -15.54 20.01
CA THR A 117 -5.67 -16.94 19.61
C THR A 117 -4.40 -17.52 20.24
N ASN A 118 -3.57 -16.67 20.84
CA ASN A 118 -2.22 -16.98 21.33
C ASN A 118 -1.34 -17.70 20.27
N SER A 119 -1.56 -17.39 18.99
CA SER A 119 -0.86 -18.03 17.88
C SER A 119 -0.68 -17.10 16.68
N PRO A 120 0.51 -17.04 16.06
CA PRO A 120 0.72 -16.27 14.83
C PRO A 120 0.09 -16.94 13.60
N ARG A 121 -0.33 -18.21 13.70
CA ARG A 121 -0.97 -18.96 12.60
C ARG A 121 -2.16 -18.22 12.01
N VAL A 122 -2.92 -17.52 12.84
CA VAL A 122 -4.08 -16.76 12.38
C VAL A 122 -3.71 -15.63 11.41
N VAL A 123 -2.52 -15.05 11.55
CA VAL A 123 -1.99 -14.05 10.62
C VAL A 123 -1.57 -14.73 9.32
N TYR A 124 -0.90 -15.88 9.39
CA TYR A 124 -0.48 -16.61 8.20
C TYR A 124 -1.69 -17.07 7.38
N ALA A 125 -2.73 -17.58 8.02
CA ALA A 125 -3.99 -17.93 7.38
C ALA A 125 -4.65 -16.73 6.69
N ALA A 126 -4.72 -15.58 7.37
CA ALA A 126 -5.28 -14.35 6.79
C ALA A 126 -4.47 -13.85 5.58
N VAL A 127 -3.13 -13.94 5.64
CA VAL A 127 -2.26 -13.57 4.50
C VAL A 127 -2.40 -14.57 3.35
N ALA A 128 -2.47 -15.88 3.64
CA ALA A 128 -2.70 -16.90 2.63
C ALA A 128 -4.02 -16.64 1.88
N GLU A 129 -5.10 -16.33 2.60
CA GLU A 129 -6.39 -15.96 2.02
C GLU A 129 -6.31 -14.67 1.18
N LEU A 130 -5.68 -13.62 1.72
CA LEU A 130 -5.48 -12.34 1.01
C LEU A 130 -4.74 -12.51 -0.32
N LEU A 131 -3.77 -13.43 -0.36
CA LEU A 131 -2.96 -13.73 -1.53
C LEU A 131 -3.57 -14.82 -2.41
N ALA A 132 -4.79 -15.28 -2.11
CA ALA A 132 -5.47 -16.38 -2.80
C ALA A 132 -4.63 -17.68 -2.87
N LEU A 133 -3.84 -17.94 -1.84
CA LEU A 133 -3.03 -19.15 -1.67
C LEU A 133 -3.85 -20.27 -1.04
N SER A 134 -3.35 -21.51 -1.15
CA SER A 134 -3.99 -22.65 -0.49
C SER A 134 -4.07 -22.48 1.02
N THR A 135 -5.09 -23.06 1.65
CA THR A 135 -5.26 -23.05 3.12
C THR A 135 -4.05 -23.63 3.86
N ALA A 136 -3.39 -24.63 3.26
CA ALA A 136 -2.16 -25.24 3.81
C ALA A 136 -1.00 -24.23 3.94
N ALA A 137 -0.97 -23.18 3.11
CA ALA A 137 0.03 -22.12 3.22
C ALA A 137 -0.10 -21.35 4.55
N GLY A 138 -1.30 -21.27 5.12
CA GLY A 138 -1.57 -20.58 6.38
C GLY A 138 -1.14 -21.34 7.65
N GLU A 139 -0.63 -22.57 7.53
CA GLU A 139 -0.30 -23.41 8.69
C GLU A 139 0.97 -22.96 9.42
N SER A 140 1.93 -22.38 8.71
CA SER A 140 3.19 -21.88 9.27
C SER A 140 3.80 -20.80 8.38
N LEU A 141 4.72 -20.00 8.95
CA LEU A 141 5.49 -19.02 8.16
C LEU A 141 6.24 -19.68 7.00
N ALA A 142 6.85 -20.84 7.24
CA ALA A 142 7.60 -21.57 6.21
C ALA A 142 6.70 -22.03 5.05
N ALA A 143 5.51 -22.57 5.37
CA ALA A 143 4.54 -22.96 4.36
C ALA A 143 4.03 -21.76 3.55
N LEU A 144 3.80 -20.63 4.21
CA LEU A 144 3.37 -19.40 3.56
C LEU A 144 4.44 -18.85 2.61
N GLN A 145 5.69 -18.81 3.06
CA GLN A 145 6.83 -18.35 2.24
C GLN A 145 7.02 -19.24 1.01
N GLN A 146 6.99 -20.56 1.19
CA GLN A 146 7.13 -21.51 0.09
C GLN A 146 6.00 -21.34 -0.93
N ALA A 147 4.74 -21.31 -0.48
CA ALA A 147 3.60 -21.12 -1.35
C ALA A 147 3.63 -19.76 -2.08
N PHE A 148 4.07 -18.70 -1.41
CA PHE A 148 4.26 -17.39 -2.02
C PHE A 148 5.30 -17.44 -3.15
N THR A 149 6.45 -18.06 -2.91
CA THR A 149 7.49 -18.25 -3.93
C THR A 149 6.99 -19.08 -5.12
N ASP A 150 6.29 -20.19 -4.84
CA ASP A 150 5.78 -21.12 -5.87
C ASP A 150 4.66 -20.51 -6.72
N SER A 151 3.85 -19.64 -6.12
CA SER A 151 2.71 -19.01 -6.80
C SER A 151 3.11 -18.02 -7.91
N GLY A 152 4.39 -17.61 -7.97
CA GLY A 152 4.85 -16.57 -8.87
C GLY A 152 4.30 -15.17 -8.56
N VAL A 153 3.47 -15.01 -7.51
CA VAL A 153 2.92 -13.72 -7.05
C VAL A 153 4.05 -12.76 -6.66
N GLY A 154 5.18 -13.27 -6.16
CA GLY A 154 6.39 -12.50 -5.89
C GLY A 154 7.31 -12.26 -7.08
N GLY A 155 7.08 -12.92 -8.23
CA GLY A 155 7.98 -12.85 -9.41
C GLY A 155 7.78 -11.63 -10.31
N ALA A 156 6.77 -10.81 -10.02
CA ALA A 156 6.51 -9.54 -10.71
C ALA A 156 7.28 -8.35 -10.08
N VAL A 157 8.24 -8.63 -9.18
CA VAL A 157 8.91 -7.63 -8.34
C VAL A 157 10.43 -7.78 -8.35
#